data_AF-A0A7Y0N296-F1
#
_entry.id   AF-A0A7Y0N296-F1
#
_cell.length_a   1.000
_cell.length_b   1.000
_cell.length_c   1.000
_cell.angle_alpha   90.00
_cell.angle_beta   90.00
_cell.angle_gamma   90.00
#
_symmetry.space_group_name_H-M   'P 1'
#
loop_
_entity.id
_entity.type
_entity.pdbx_description
1 polymer ?
#
loop_
_entity_poly.entity_id
_entity_poly.type
_entity_poly.pdbx_seq_one_letter_code
_entity_poly.pdbx_strand_id
1 'polypeptide(L)'
;PGLHIRLPLKWNDHPFLLNSFKIKDQEQIEMIRHLGVKFVYFNPEQSDTAPLPVNQIQTDSTTSNESLDLETQKLWQEKQKRIEKLSAYRRRVIQCEKEFERSLARMRSVMTKIRNRPTAAVDEAQLLIEDIVEKLMCDDNVTLHLMNGKNEF
;
A
#
# COMPACT_ATOMS: atom_id res chain seq x y z
N PRO A 1 -4.86 1.40 -29.20
CA PRO A 1 -4.43 2.28 -28.08
C PRO A 1 -5.53 3.29 -27.71
N GLY A 2 -5.96 3.30 -26.45
CA GLY A 2 -7.04 4.18 -25.98
C GLY A 2 -8.30 3.48 -25.42
N LEU A 3 -8.30 2.14 -25.35
CA LEU A 3 -9.42 1.34 -24.86
C LEU A 3 -9.28 1.15 -23.35
N HIS A 4 -10.35 1.46 -22.61
CA HIS A 4 -10.44 1.20 -21.18
C HIS A 4 -11.03 -0.19 -20.94
N ILE A 5 -10.24 -1.06 -20.32
CA ILE A 5 -10.63 -2.44 -20.08
C ILE A 5 -10.64 -2.75 -18.58
N ARG A 6 -11.47 -3.72 -18.21
CA ARG A 6 -11.50 -4.33 -16.89
C ARG A 6 -11.20 -5.82 -17.01
N LEU A 7 -10.18 -6.27 -16.27
CA LEU A 7 -9.78 -7.67 -16.20
C LEU A 7 -10.78 -8.45 -15.31
N PRO A 8 -11.22 -9.66 -15.70
CA PRO A 8 -12.05 -10.54 -14.87
C PRO A 8 -11.26 -11.25 -13.74
N LEU A 9 -9.99 -10.88 -13.53
CA LEU A 9 -9.11 -11.46 -12.52
C LEU A 9 -9.18 -10.70 -11.20
N LYS A 10 -8.75 -11.34 -10.10
CA LYS A 10 -8.52 -10.64 -8.85
C LYS A 10 -7.30 -9.74 -9.01
N TRP A 11 -7.29 -8.62 -8.28
CA TRP A 11 -6.19 -7.64 -8.34
C TRP A 11 -4.82 -8.24 -8.00
N ASN A 12 -4.80 -9.33 -7.23
CA ASN A 12 -3.58 -10.04 -6.88
C ASN A 12 -3.04 -10.91 -8.02
N ASP A 13 -3.85 -11.29 -9.01
CA ASP A 13 -3.45 -12.26 -10.05
C ASP A 13 -2.86 -11.60 -11.31
N HIS A 14 -2.63 -10.28 -11.30
CA HIS A 14 -2.03 -9.58 -12.43
C HIS A 14 -1.01 -8.50 -12.01
N PRO A 15 0.01 -8.22 -12.85
CA PRO A 15 1.05 -7.23 -12.59
C PRO A 15 0.55 -5.77 -12.69
N PHE A 16 -0.65 -5.51 -13.21
CA PHE A 16 -1.21 -4.15 -13.29
C PHE A 16 -1.64 -3.59 -11.93
N LEU A 17 -1.49 -2.27 -11.75
CA LEU A 17 -1.84 -1.55 -10.51
C LEU A 17 -3.34 -1.52 -10.21
N LEU A 18 -4.19 -1.57 -11.24
CA LEU A 18 -5.65 -1.49 -11.12
C LEU A 18 -6.29 -2.60 -11.97
N ASN A 19 -7.46 -3.07 -11.55
CA ASN A 19 -8.23 -4.05 -12.35
C ASN A 19 -8.88 -3.41 -13.58
N SER A 20 -8.93 -2.09 -13.61
CA SER A 20 -9.58 -1.28 -14.64
C SER A 20 -8.59 -0.20 -15.06
N PHE A 21 -8.13 -0.23 -16.30
CA PHE A 21 -7.15 0.72 -16.80
C PHE A 21 -7.26 0.90 -18.32
N LYS A 22 -6.70 2.01 -18.81
CA LYS A 22 -6.59 2.33 -20.23
C LYS A 22 -5.35 1.69 -20.84
N ILE A 23 -5.52 0.92 -21.91
CA ILE A 23 -4.42 0.32 -22.66
C ILE A 23 -3.73 1.42 -23.48
N LYS A 24 -2.44 1.64 -23.22
CA LYS A 24 -1.62 2.64 -23.90
C LYS A 24 -0.76 2.01 -24.99
N ASP A 25 -0.14 0.87 -24.69
CA ASP A 25 0.92 0.27 -25.51
C ASP A 25 0.60 -1.17 -25.90
N GLN A 26 1.25 -1.66 -26.97
CA GLN A 26 1.06 -3.03 -27.48
C GLN A 26 1.62 -4.08 -26.49
N GLU A 27 2.67 -3.75 -25.75
CA GLU A 27 3.28 -4.61 -24.72
C GLU A 27 2.27 -4.96 -23.61
N GLN A 28 1.38 -4.01 -23.25
CA GLN A 28 0.31 -4.27 -22.28
C GLN A 28 -0.68 -5.32 -22.80
N ILE A 29 -0.96 -5.34 -24.10
CA ILE A 29 -1.84 -6.33 -24.73
C ILE A 29 -1.19 -7.71 -24.72
N GLU A 30 0.10 -7.79 -25.01
CA GLU A 30 0.86 -9.05 -24.93
C GLU A 30 0.91 -9.59 -23.50
N MET A 31 1.10 -8.73 -22.51
CA MET A 31 1.08 -9.11 -21.08
C MET A 31 -0.31 -9.63 -20.65
N ILE A 32 -1.40 -9.02 -21.12
CA ILE A 32 -2.77 -9.51 -20.90
C ILE A 32 -2.98 -10.88 -21.55
N ARG A 33 -2.44 -11.12 -22.75
CA ARG A 33 -2.49 -12.45 -23.39
C ARG A 33 -1.73 -13.50 -22.58
N HIS A 34 -0.57 -13.16 -22.02
CA HIS A 34 0.23 -14.05 -21.17
C HIS A 34 -0.44 -14.39 -19.83
N LEU A 35 -1.32 -13.52 -19.31
CA LEU A 35 -2.13 -13.79 -18.12
C LEU A 35 -3.16 -14.92 -18.32
N GLY A 36 -3.39 -15.38 -19.56
CA GLY A 36 -4.30 -16.48 -19.88
C GLY A 36 -5.78 -16.13 -19.78
N VAL A 37 -6.13 -14.83 -19.80
CA VAL A 37 -7.53 -14.39 -19.75
C VAL A 37 -8.24 -14.64 -21.09
N LYS A 38 -9.40 -15.28 -21.04
CA LYS A 38 -10.21 -15.59 -22.24
C LYS A 38 -11.00 -14.39 -22.77
N PHE A 39 -11.34 -13.46 -21.89
CA PHE A 39 -12.12 -12.26 -22.22
C PHE A 39 -11.75 -11.12 -21.27
N VAL A 40 -11.93 -9.88 -21.72
CA VAL A 40 -11.82 -8.67 -20.90
C VAL A 40 -13.10 -7.86 -21.07
N TYR A 41 -13.51 -7.15 -20.02
CA TYR A 41 -14.66 -6.26 -20.10
C TYR A 41 -14.21 -4.94 -20.70
N PHE A 42 -14.90 -4.47 -21.74
CA PHE A 42 -14.64 -3.18 -22.36
C PHE A 42 -15.61 -2.13 -21.81
N ASN A 43 -15.10 -0.97 -21.36
CA ASN A 43 -15.94 0.14 -20.96
C ASN A 43 -15.96 1.22 -22.05
N PRO A 44 -17.04 1.33 -22.86
CA PRO A 44 -17.12 2.30 -23.94
C PRO A 44 -17.17 3.75 -23.45
N GLU A 45 -17.67 4.02 -22.25
CA GLU A 45 -17.83 5.39 -21.72
C GLU A 45 -16.50 6.05 -21.34
N GLN A 46 -15.46 5.26 -21.09
CA GLN A 46 -14.12 5.75 -20.70
C GLN A 46 -13.04 5.48 -21.77
N SER A 47 -13.47 5.09 -22.97
CA SER A 47 -12.57 4.73 -24.06
C SER A 47 -12.56 5.80 -25.15
N ASP A 48 -11.37 6.27 -25.51
CA ASP A 48 -11.21 7.33 -26.51
C ASP A 48 -11.28 6.84 -27.97
N THR A 49 -11.39 5.52 -28.17
CA THR A 49 -11.36 4.90 -29.51
C THR A 49 -12.34 3.72 -29.58
N ALA A 50 -13.01 3.57 -30.73
CA ALA A 50 -13.81 2.39 -31.02
C ALA A 50 -12.91 1.16 -31.24
N PRO A 51 -13.32 -0.05 -30.83
CA PRO A 51 -12.55 -1.26 -31.04
C PRO A 51 -12.32 -1.52 -32.53
N LEU A 52 -11.10 -1.92 -32.89
CA LEU A 52 -10.77 -2.32 -34.25
C LEU A 52 -11.61 -3.55 -34.66
N PRO A 53 -12.11 -3.62 -35.91
CA PRO A 53 -12.92 -4.74 -36.37
C PRO A 53 -12.15 -6.06 -36.30
N VAL A 54 -12.88 -7.15 -36.00
CA VAL A 54 -12.39 -8.51 -35.66
C VAL A 54 -11.54 -9.22 -36.73
N ASN A 55 -11.21 -8.57 -37.84
CA ASN A 55 -10.60 -9.23 -38.99
C ASN A 55 -9.13 -8.86 -39.23
N GLN A 56 -8.30 -9.01 -38.21
CA GLN A 56 -6.87 -9.22 -38.40
C GLN A 56 -6.41 -10.33 -37.46
N ILE A 57 -6.42 -11.55 -37.98
CA ILE A 57 -5.54 -12.61 -37.50
C ILE A 57 -4.13 -12.10 -37.80
N GLN A 58 -3.55 -11.33 -36.87
CA GLN A 58 -2.13 -10.99 -36.94
C GLN A 58 -1.37 -12.26 -36.59
N THR A 59 -0.79 -12.84 -37.64
CA THR A 59 0.24 -13.87 -37.62
C THR A 59 1.26 -13.60 -36.53
N ASP A 60 1.54 -14.66 -35.77
CA ASP A 60 2.54 -14.74 -34.71
C ASP A 60 3.84 -13.98 -35.05
N SER A 61 3.96 -12.77 -34.51
CA SER A 61 5.26 -12.18 -34.25
C SER A 61 5.76 -12.81 -32.95
N THR A 62 6.63 -13.80 -33.08
CA THR A 62 7.48 -14.34 -32.02
C THR A 62 8.41 -13.23 -31.51
N THR A 63 7.86 -12.27 -30.78
CA THR A 63 8.64 -11.37 -29.94
C THR A 63 9.16 -12.23 -28.78
N SER A 64 10.48 -12.30 -28.63
CA SER A 64 11.20 -13.18 -27.70
C SER A 64 10.53 -13.26 -26.31
N ASN A 65 9.94 -14.42 -25.99
CA ASN A 65 9.25 -14.68 -24.70
C ASN A 65 10.09 -14.31 -23.46
N GLU A 66 11.41 -14.39 -23.54
CA GLU A 66 12.32 -14.01 -22.45
C GLU A 66 12.27 -12.52 -22.08
N SER A 67 12.20 -11.61 -23.06
CA SER A 67 12.21 -10.17 -22.77
C SER A 67 10.91 -9.71 -22.09
N LEU A 68 9.78 -10.32 -22.48
CA LEU A 68 8.46 -10.05 -21.91
C LEU A 68 8.30 -10.64 -20.49
N ASP A 69 8.91 -11.79 -20.21
CA ASP A 69 8.93 -12.40 -18.87
C ASP A 69 9.74 -11.56 -17.88
N LEU A 70 10.92 -11.08 -18.31
CA LEU A 70 11.76 -10.16 -17.54
C LEU A 70 11.02 -8.85 -17.17
N GLU A 71 10.24 -8.29 -18.10
CA GLU A 71 9.48 -7.08 -17.86
C GLU A 71 8.29 -7.31 -16.92
N THR A 72 7.59 -8.42 -17.11
CA THR A 72 6.50 -8.86 -16.22
C THR A 72 7.02 -9.08 -14.79
N GLN A 73 8.19 -9.70 -14.65
CA GLN A 73 8.83 -9.93 -13.36
C GLN A 73 9.25 -8.62 -12.66
N LYS A 74 9.74 -7.63 -13.42
CA LYS A 74 10.06 -6.30 -12.87
C LYS A 74 8.82 -5.61 -12.30
N LEU A 75 7.70 -5.61 -13.03
CA LEU A 75 6.44 -5.02 -12.57
C LEU A 75 5.91 -5.70 -11.30
N TRP A 76 6.03 -7.03 -11.22
CA TRP A 76 5.70 -7.79 -10.01
C TRP A 76 6.57 -7.40 -8.81
N GLN A 77 7.88 -7.25 -9.01
CA GLN A 77 8.79 -6.82 -7.94
C GLN A 77 8.48 -5.38 -7.48
N GLU A 78 8.17 -4.47 -8.40
CA GLU A 78 7.78 -3.10 -8.05
C GLU A 78 6.48 -3.05 -7.26
N LYS A 79 5.47 -3.83 -7.68
CA LYS A 79 4.22 -3.99 -6.94
C LYS A 79 4.50 -4.51 -5.52
N GLN A 80 5.33 -5.55 -5.40
CA GLN A 80 5.67 -6.14 -4.10
C GLN A 80 6.41 -5.16 -3.19
N LYS A 81 7.42 -4.45 -3.70
CA LYS A 81 8.15 -3.40 -2.96
C LYS A 81 7.21 -2.32 -2.45
N ARG A 82 6.23 -1.92 -3.26
CA ARG A 82 5.24 -0.90 -2.87
C ARG A 82 4.29 -1.41 -1.79
N ILE A 83 3.84 -2.66 -1.89
CA ILE A 83 3.02 -3.33 -0.86
C ILE A 83 3.80 -3.41 0.46
N GLU A 84 5.05 -3.83 0.41
CA GLU A 84 5.92 -3.94 1.58
C GLU A 84 6.12 -2.58 2.26
N LYS A 85 6.43 -1.54 1.50
CA LYS A 85 6.58 -0.17 2.04
C LYS A 85 5.31 0.31 2.74
N LEU A 86 4.14 0.11 2.14
CA LEU A 86 2.86 0.50 2.73
C LEU A 86 2.50 -0.36 3.97
N SER A 87 2.80 -1.66 3.93
CA SER A 87 2.60 -2.58 5.04
C SER A 87 3.48 -2.24 6.23
N ALA A 88 4.77 -1.96 5.99
CA ALA A 88 5.71 -1.51 7.00
C ALA A 88 5.27 -0.19 7.63
N TYR A 89 4.81 0.77 6.82
CA TYR A 89 4.26 2.03 7.30
C TYR A 89 3.04 1.83 8.19
N ARG A 90 2.03 1.05 7.75
CA ARG A 90 0.84 0.75 8.56
C ARG A 90 1.20 0.07 9.88
N ARG A 91 2.15 -0.87 9.86
CA ARG A 91 2.63 -1.54 11.08
C ARG A 91 3.25 -0.55 12.06
N ARG A 92 4.04 0.40 11.58
CA ARG A 92 4.61 1.48 12.41
C ARG A 92 3.53 2.36 13.03
N VAL A 93 2.52 2.77 12.26
CA VAL A 93 1.40 3.58 12.77
C VAL A 93 0.64 2.85 13.87
N ILE A 94 0.23 1.60 13.64
CA ILE A 94 -0.49 0.79 14.63
C ILE A 94 0.35 0.60 15.91
N GLN A 95 1.64 0.36 15.76
CA GLN A 95 2.55 0.23 16.91
C GLN A 95 2.61 1.53 17.70
N CYS A 96 2.69 2.68 17.02
CA CYS A 96 2.73 3.99 17.65
C CYS A 96 1.42 4.30 18.42
N GLU A 97 0.26 4.02 17.80
CA GLU A 97 -1.06 4.19 18.45
C GLU A 97 -1.18 3.34 19.73
N LYS A 98 -0.74 2.08 19.67
CA LYS A 98 -0.77 1.17 20.82
C LYS A 98 0.10 1.67 21.98
N GLU A 99 1.31 2.14 21.68
CA GLU A 99 2.19 2.69 22.72
C GLU A 99 1.64 4.00 23.29
N PHE A 100 1.05 4.87 22.47
CA PHE A 100 0.37 6.08 22.94
C PHE A 100 -0.78 5.75 23.90
N GLU A 101 -1.64 4.80 23.55
CA GLU A 101 -2.74 4.35 24.40
C GLU A 101 -2.24 3.78 25.73
N ARG A 102 -1.15 3.01 25.70
CA ARG A 102 -0.48 2.47 26.89
C ARG A 102 0.05 3.58 27.80
N SER A 103 0.73 4.57 27.24
CA SER A 103 1.23 5.74 27.98
C SER A 103 0.10 6.54 28.62
N LEU A 104 -1.00 6.72 27.89
CA LEU A 104 -2.19 7.42 28.38
C LEU A 104 -2.86 6.66 29.53
N ALA A 105 -2.94 5.32 29.45
CA ALA A 105 -3.44 4.48 30.54
C ALA A 105 -2.57 4.59 31.80
N ARG A 106 -1.24 4.58 31.66
CA ARG A 106 -0.30 4.81 32.79
C ARG A 106 -0.48 6.20 33.40
N MET A 107 -0.62 7.24 32.59
CA MET A 107 -0.88 8.60 33.10
C MET A 107 -2.17 8.67 33.93
N ARG A 108 -3.26 8.05 33.46
CA ARG A 108 -4.53 7.96 34.23
C ARG A 108 -4.35 7.20 35.55
N SER A 109 -3.55 6.12 35.54
CA SER A 109 -3.21 5.35 36.75
C SER A 109 -2.48 6.21 37.77
N VAL A 110 -1.45 6.96 37.34
CA VAL A 110 -0.72 7.92 38.18
C VAL A 110 -1.66 8.96 38.79
N MET A 111 -2.52 9.60 37.97
CA MET A 111 -3.50 10.58 38.43
C MET A 111 -4.49 10.01 39.47
N THR A 112 -4.84 8.73 39.35
CA THR A 112 -5.72 8.07 40.32
C THR A 112 -5.00 7.77 41.64
N LYS A 113 -3.72 7.40 41.56
CA LYS A 113 -2.91 7.02 42.73
C LYS A 113 -2.35 8.21 43.49
N ILE A 114 -2.18 9.38 42.86
CA ILE A 114 -1.50 10.55 43.46
C ILE A 114 -2.10 10.97 44.81
N ARG A 115 -3.42 10.84 44.98
CA ARG A 115 -4.12 11.24 46.22
C ARG A 115 -4.00 10.22 47.34
N ASN A 116 -4.01 8.93 47.01
CA ASN A 116 -4.18 7.86 48.00
C ASN A 116 -2.90 7.01 48.19
N ARG A 117 -1.96 7.05 47.24
CA ARG A 117 -0.71 6.28 47.20
C ARG A 117 0.40 7.10 46.50
N PRO A 118 0.85 8.22 47.11
CA PRO A 118 1.74 9.18 46.45
C PRO A 118 3.10 8.60 46.09
N THR A 119 3.70 7.76 46.94
CA THR A 119 4.99 7.11 46.65
C THR A 119 4.91 6.20 45.41
N ALA A 120 3.90 5.34 45.34
CA ALA A 120 3.67 4.48 44.18
C ALA A 120 3.35 5.28 42.90
N ALA A 121 2.69 6.44 43.02
CA ALA A 121 2.42 7.32 41.89
C ALA A 121 3.71 7.96 41.33
N VAL A 122 4.65 8.32 42.20
CA VAL A 122 5.97 8.85 41.81
C VAL A 122 6.78 7.78 41.08
N ASP A 123 6.84 6.56 41.61
CA ASP A 123 7.57 5.45 40.97
C ASP A 123 7.01 5.15 39.57
N GLU A 124 5.69 5.10 39.44
CA GLU A 124 5.02 4.84 38.15
C GLU A 124 5.18 6.00 37.16
N ALA A 125 5.21 7.25 37.64
CA ALA A 125 5.49 8.42 36.80
C ALA A 125 6.94 8.42 36.30
N GLN A 126 7.90 8.04 37.15
CA GLN A 126 9.30 7.95 36.77
C GLN A 126 9.51 6.91 35.67
N LEU A 127 8.91 5.72 35.82
CA LEU A 127 8.94 4.67 34.79
C LEU A 127 8.29 5.11 33.47
N LEU A 128 7.20 5.89 33.53
CA LEU A 128 6.58 6.44 32.33
C LEU A 128 7.51 7.41 31.60
N ILE A 129 8.18 8.30 32.33
CA ILE A 129 9.12 9.27 31.74
C ILE A 129 10.32 8.56 31.13
N GLU A 130 10.87 7.56 31.82
CA GLU A 130 12.01 6.77 31.33
C GLU A 130 11.67 6.06 30.01
N ASP A 131 10.51 5.40 29.93
CA ASP A 131 10.02 4.75 28.70
C ASP A 131 9.82 5.78 27.57
N ILE A 132 9.23 6.95 27.85
CA ILE A 132 9.07 8.02 26.84
C ILE A 132 10.42 8.52 26.33
N VAL A 133 11.39 8.75 27.23
CA VAL A 133 12.72 9.24 26.87
C VAL A 133 13.48 8.18 26.07
N GLU A 134 13.43 6.91 26.48
CA GLU A 134 14.04 5.80 25.73
C GLU A 134 13.45 5.73 24.31
N LYS A 135 12.14 5.84 24.16
CA LYS A 135 11.48 5.83 22.85
C LYS A 135 11.84 7.04 21.99
N LEU A 136 11.93 8.22 22.59
CA LEU A 136 12.33 9.44 21.87
C LEU A 136 13.78 9.34 21.37
N MET A 137 14.68 8.75 22.17
CA MET A 137 16.08 8.55 21.80
C MET A 137 16.28 7.44 20.75
N CYS A 138 15.35 6.48 20.67
CA CYS A 138 15.44 5.38 19.71
C CYS A 138 14.92 5.72 18.31
N ASP A 139 14.09 6.77 18.18
CA ASP A 139 13.32 7.01 16.96
C ASP A 139 13.40 8.48 16.49
N ASP A 140 14.53 8.85 15.88
CA ASP A 140 14.76 10.17 15.26
C ASP A 140 13.74 10.54 14.17
N ASN A 141 12.91 9.59 13.69
CA ASN A 141 12.07 9.77 12.49
C ASN A 141 10.55 9.61 12.71
N VAL A 142 10.07 9.10 13.86
CA VAL A 142 8.63 8.81 14.05
C VAL A 142 7.89 9.94 14.78
N THR A 143 8.55 10.70 15.66
CA THR A 143 7.92 11.78 16.43
C THR A 143 7.36 12.91 15.54
N LEU A 144 7.93 13.11 14.36
CA LEU A 144 7.52 14.17 13.43
C LEU A 144 6.14 13.91 12.76
N HIS A 145 5.68 12.65 12.69
CA HIS A 145 4.41 12.32 12.01
C HIS A 145 3.16 12.49 12.89
N LEU A 146 3.32 12.59 14.21
CA LEU A 146 2.21 12.79 15.16
C LEU A 146 1.77 14.25 15.28
N MET A 147 2.59 15.21 14.85
CA MET A 147 2.26 16.64 14.89
C MET A 147 1.53 17.15 13.63
N ASN A 148 1.41 16.34 12.57
CA ASN A 148 0.76 16.74 11.32
C ASN A 148 -0.63 16.11 11.07
N GLY A 149 -1.17 15.39 12.05
CA GLY A 149 -2.51 14.80 11.98
C GLY A 149 -3.58 15.72 12.56
N LYS A 150 -4.24 16.48 11.67
CA LYS A 150 -5.37 17.43 11.89
C LYS A 150 -4.96 18.91 11.95
N ASN A 151 -4.68 19.47 10.77
CA ASN A 151 -4.94 20.87 10.50
C ASN A 151 -5.68 20.98 9.16
N GLU A 152 -6.95 20.57 9.15
CA GLU A 152 -7.91 20.86 8.09
C GLU A 152 -9.19 21.40 8.76
N PHE A 153 -9.23 22.74 8.90
CA PHE A 153 -10.45 23.54 8.81
C PHE A 153 -10.33 24.35 7.52
#